data_AF-A0A2E6I5P8-F1
#
_entry.id   AF-A0A2E6I5P8-F1
#
_cell.length_a   1.000
_cell.length_b   1.000
_cell.length_c   1.000
_cell.angle_alpha   90.00
_cell.angle_beta   90.00
_cell.angle_gamma   90.00
#
_symmetry.space_group_name_H-M   'P 1'
#
loop_
_entity.id
_entity.type
_entity.pdbx_description
1 polymer ?
#
loop_
_entity_poly.entity_id
_entity_poly.type
_entity_poly.pdbx_seq_one_letter_code
_entity_poly.pdbx_strand_id
1 'polypeptide(L)'
;MFESTLTRGDDAGVPLEWTLARFRVGSESFFIGVARDLSDRRAAERQRYEAEQMQTLLEIAGGAAHEINQPLTAILGYGEMALAQLEESDGMHGHLKHIAEAALRITEIVKRMQALHEYRTRPYANGQRIVDFRSEDERRREE
;
A
#
# COMPACT_ATOMS: atom_id res chain seq x y z
N MET A 1 -6.50 30.13 -18.27
CA MET A 1 -5.75 28.87 -18.19
C MET A 1 -6.74 27.75 -18.50
N PHE A 2 -6.40 26.85 -19.41
CA PHE A 2 -7.24 25.70 -19.75
C PHE A 2 -6.38 24.46 -19.91
N GLU A 3 -6.90 23.30 -19.52
CA GLU A 3 -6.21 22.02 -19.73
C GLU A 3 -6.77 21.32 -20.96
N SER A 4 -5.91 20.66 -21.72
CA SER A 4 -6.31 19.77 -22.81
C SER A 4 -5.37 18.58 -22.87
N THR A 5 -5.78 17.53 -23.57
CA THR A 5 -4.90 16.41 -23.90
C THR A 5 -4.54 16.50 -25.37
N LEU A 6 -3.25 16.57 -25.68
CA LEU A 6 -2.76 16.51 -27.06
C LEU A 6 -2.50 15.04 -27.42
N THR A 7 -3.23 14.52 -28.39
CA THR A 7 -3.00 13.19 -28.96
C THR A 7 -2.27 13.30 -30.30
N ARG A 8 -1.34 12.37 -30.56
CA ARG A 8 -0.69 12.23 -31.87
C ARG A 8 -1.10 10.88 -32.44
N GLY A 9 -2.10 10.85 -33.33
CA GLY A 9 -2.67 9.59 -33.81
C GLY A 9 -3.22 8.75 -32.66
N ASP A 10 -2.89 7.45 -32.63
CA ASP A 10 -3.31 6.50 -31.59
C ASP A 10 -2.39 6.49 -30.35
N ASP A 11 -1.41 7.39 -30.25
CA ASP A 11 -0.51 7.47 -29.09
C ASP A 11 -1.22 7.94 -27.81
N ALA A 12 -0.66 7.53 -26.68
CA ALA A 12 -1.03 8.06 -25.37
C ALA A 12 -0.92 9.59 -25.36
N GLY A 13 -2.03 10.25 -25.01
CA GLY A 13 -2.12 11.70 -25.04
C GLY A 13 -1.27 12.40 -23.98
N VAL A 14 -0.65 13.52 -24.36
CA VAL A 14 0.14 14.38 -23.47
C VAL A 14 -0.79 15.42 -22.82
N PRO A 15 -0.90 15.46 -21.48
CA PRO A 15 -1.67 16.49 -20.80
C PRO A 15 -0.95 17.83 -20.86
N LEU A 16 -1.65 18.84 -21.37
CA LEU A 16 -1.12 20.20 -21.53
C LEU A 16 -1.97 21.19 -20.75
N GLU A 17 -1.29 22.09 -20.04
CA GLU A 17 -1.86 23.33 -19.53
C GLU A 17 -1.56 24.46 -20.51
N TRP A 18 -2.59 25.18 -20.93
CA TRP A 18 -2.46 26.31 -21.83
C TRP A 18 -2.74 27.63 -21.11
N THR A 19 -1.88 28.59 -21.37
CA THR A 19 -2.11 29.99 -21.04
C THR A 19 -2.12 30.80 -22.32
N LEU A 20 -3.23 31.48 -22.59
CA LEU A 20 -3.39 32.37 -23.73
C LEU A 20 -3.42 33.81 -23.25
N ALA A 21 -2.59 34.65 -23.86
CA ALA A 21 -2.64 36.08 -23.70
C ALA A 21 -2.88 36.74 -25.06
N ARG A 22 -3.76 37.74 -25.08
CA ARG A 22 -4.01 38.54 -26.28
C ARG A 22 -3.18 39.81 -26.21
N PHE A 23 -2.49 40.15 -27.29
CA PHE A 23 -1.77 41.42 -27.41
C PHE A 23 -2.08 42.08 -28.75
N ARG A 24 -1.79 43.39 -28.84
CA ARG A 24 -2.02 44.17 -30.06
C ARG A 24 -0.69 44.74 -30.55
N VAL A 25 -0.52 44.74 -31.87
CA VAL A 25 0.57 45.42 -32.56
C VAL A 25 -0.08 46.30 -33.63
N GLY A 26 -0.03 47.62 -33.44
CA GLY A 26 -0.82 48.55 -34.25
C GLY A 26 -2.32 48.30 -34.12
N SER A 27 -3.00 48.11 -35.25
CA SER A 27 -4.43 47.78 -35.34
C SER A 27 -4.74 46.27 -35.31
N GLU A 28 -3.72 45.41 -35.38
CA GLU A 28 -3.90 43.96 -35.44
C GLU A 28 -3.89 43.32 -34.05
N SER A 29 -4.73 42.29 -33.87
CA SER A 29 -4.84 41.52 -32.64
C SER A 29 -4.18 40.16 -32.80
N PHE A 30 -3.27 39.84 -31.89
CA PHE A 30 -2.56 38.57 -31.85
C PHE A 30 -2.86 37.82 -30.56
N PHE A 31 -2.66 36.50 -30.58
CA PHE A 31 -2.65 35.66 -29.41
C PHE A 31 -1.28 35.02 -29.27
N ILE A 32 -0.74 35.01 -28.05
CA ILE A 32 0.36 34.13 -27.67
C ILE A 32 -0.21 33.01 -26.81
N GLY A 33 0.08 31.77 -27.20
CA GLY A 33 -0.25 30.58 -26.43
C GLY A 33 1.03 29.96 -25.89
N VAL A 34 1.07 29.72 -24.58
CA VAL A 34 2.12 28.92 -23.94
C VAL A 34 1.48 27.60 -23.51
N ALA A 35 2.06 26.49 -23.93
CA ALA A 35 1.70 25.15 -23.49
C ALA A 35 2.74 24.66 -22.49
N ARG A 36 2.30 24.08 -21.38
CA ARG A 36 3.14 23.40 -20.40
C ARG A 36 2.74 21.93 -20.36
N ASP A 37 3.72 21.06 -20.55
CA ASP A 37 3.55 19.62 -20.35
C ASP A 37 3.35 19.31 -18.86
N LEU A 38 2.26 18.61 -18.54
CA LEU A 38 1.91 18.19 -17.19
C LEU A 38 2.26 16.73 -16.91
N SER A 39 2.91 16.02 -17.83
CA SER A 39 3.19 14.59 -17.72
C SER A 39 3.96 14.26 -16.45
N ASP A 40 5.11 14.91 -16.23
CA ASP A 40 5.96 14.67 -15.06
C ASP A 40 5.25 15.06 -13.76
N ARG A 41 4.55 16.20 -13.78
CA ARG A 41 3.80 16.68 -12.61
C ARG A 41 2.70 15.70 -12.22
N ARG A 42 1.86 15.27 -13.17
CA ARG A 42 0.79 14.30 -12.92
C ARG A 42 1.35 12.93 -12.54
N ALA A 43 2.49 12.52 -13.09
CA ALA A 43 3.16 11.30 -12.68
C ALA A 43 3.64 11.38 -11.23
N ALA A 44 4.25 12.50 -10.83
CA ALA A 44 4.68 12.72 -9.45
C ALA A 44 3.49 12.82 -8.48
N GLU A 45 2.41 13.51 -8.85
CA GLU A 45 1.18 13.59 -8.06
C GLU A 45 0.55 12.20 -7.86
N ARG A 46 0.48 11.38 -8.91
CA ARG A 46 0.01 9.98 -8.80
C ARG A 46 0.89 9.15 -7.87
N GLN A 47 2.21 9.25 -8.00
CA GLN A 47 3.15 8.52 -7.13
C GLN A 47 3.01 8.93 -5.67
N ARG A 48 2.83 10.23 -5.40
CA ARG A 48 2.58 10.74 -4.05
C ARG A 48 1.28 10.18 -3.49
N TYR A 49 0.21 10.24 -4.27
CA TYR A 49 -1.09 9.71 -3.89
C TYR A 49 -1.04 8.20 -3.58
N GLU A 50 -0.40 7.42 -4.45
CA GLU A 50 -0.20 5.98 -4.22
C GLU A 50 0.60 5.70 -2.94
N ALA A 51 1.64 6.49 -2.67
CA ALA A 51 2.43 6.37 -1.45
C ALA A 51 1.64 6.71 -0.19
N GLU A 52 0.83 7.79 -0.22
CA GLU A 52 -0.04 8.18 0.89
C GLU A 52 -1.11 7.13 1.19
N GLN A 53 -1.73 6.57 0.14
CA GLN A 53 -2.69 5.47 0.29
C GLN A 53 -2.04 4.24 0.92
N MET A 54 -0.84 3.88 0.47
CA MET A 54 -0.12 2.73 1.01
C MET A 54 0.28 2.96 2.47
N GLN A 55 0.78 4.14 2.81
CA GLN A 55 1.09 4.48 4.21
C GLN A 55 -0.15 4.33 5.09
N THR A 56 -1.31 4.83 4.63
CA THR A 56 -2.59 4.66 5.35
C THR A 56 -2.93 3.19 5.56
N LEU A 57 -2.75 2.33 4.54
CA LEU A 57 -2.97 0.89 4.68
C LEU A 57 -2.04 0.24 5.69
N LEU A 58 -0.76 0.64 5.70
CA LEU A 58 0.23 0.15 6.66
C LEU A 58 -0.10 0.54 8.10
N GLU A 59 -0.54 1.79 8.31
CA GLU A 59 -1.00 2.27 9.62
C GLU A 59 -2.22 1.48 10.11
N ILE A 60 -3.21 1.24 9.23
CA ILE A 60 -4.39 0.42 9.54
C ILE A 60 -3.98 -1.01 9.87
N ALA A 61 -3.10 -1.63 9.09
CA ALA A 61 -2.61 -2.99 9.33
C ALA A 61 -1.86 -3.10 10.67
N GLY A 62 -1.01 -2.12 10.99
CA GLY A 62 -0.30 -2.05 12.28
C GLY A 62 -1.26 -1.92 13.46
N GLY A 63 -2.25 -1.03 13.37
CA GLY A 63 -3.29 -0.85 14.38
C GLY A 63 -4.14 -2.12 14.58
N ALA A 64 -4.64 -2.69 13.47
CA ALA A 64 -5.42 -3.93 13.50
C ALA A 64 -4.62 -5.10 14.10
N ALA A 65 -3.34 -5.24 13.75
CA ALA A 65 -2.49 -6.27 14.34
C ALA A 65 -2.36 -6.12 15.86
N HIS A 66 -2.20 -4.88 16.35
CA HIS A 66 -2.13 -4.62 17.78
C HIS A 66 -3.44 -5.00 18.48
N GLU A 67 -4.58 -4.57 17.94
CA GLU A 67 -5.91 -4.85 18.49
C GLU A 67 -6.27 -6.34 18.46
N ILE A 68 -5.83 -7.08 17.44
CA ILE A 68 -6.04 -8.54 17.36
C ILE A 68 -5.16 -9.26 18.39
N ASN A 69 -3.89 -8.86 18.55
CA ASN A 69 -2.96 -9.53 19.45
C ASN A 69 -3.39 -9.47 20.92
N GLN A 70 -4.12 -8.43 21.34
CA GLN A 70 -4.61 -8.26 22.71
C GLN A 70 -5.52 -9.42 23.18
N PRO A 71 -6.71 -9.66 22.59
CA PRO A 71 -7.56 -10.78 22.98
C PRO A 71 -6.89 -12.13 22.71
N LEU A 72 -6.02 -12.22 21.70
CA LEU A 72 -5.36 -13.46 21.32
C LEU A 72 -4.35 -13.92 22.37
N THR A 73 -3.62 -12.98 22.95
CA THR A 73 -2.73 -13.22 24.10
C THR A 73 -3.53 -13.73 25.31
N ALA A 74 -4.72 -13.17 25.55
CA ALA A 74 -5.60 -13.63 26.62
C ALA A 74 -6.14 -15.05 26.37
N ILE A 75 -6.58 -15.34 25.13
CA ILE A 75 -7.06 -16.68 24.74
C ILE A 75 -5.98 -17.73 24.95
N LEU A 76 -4.75 -17.44 24.51
CA LEU A 76 -3.61 -18.34 24.68
C LEU A 76 -3.28 -18.52 26.17
N GLY A 77 -3.16 -17.43 26.93
CA GLY A 77 -2.83 -17.49 28.35
C GLY A 77 -3.86 -18.27 29.18
N TYR A 78 -5.16 -17.98 29.01
CA TYR A 78 -6.21 -18.73 29.70
C TYR A 78 -6.31 -20.18 29.22
N GLY A 79 -6.10 -20.43 27.92
CA GLY A 79 -6.08 -21.77 27.36
C GLY A 79 -4.96 -22.63 27.93
N GLU A 80 -3.74 -22.08 28.03
CA GLU A 80 -2.59 -22.75 28.64
C GLU A 80 -2.82 -23.03 30.13
N MET A 81 -3.39 -22.08 30.88
CA MET A 81 -3.74 -22.31 32.29
C MET A 81 -4.80 -23.41 32.47
N ALA A 82 -5.81 -23.45 31.59
CA ALA A 82 -6.83 -24.49 31.63
C ALA A 82 -6.27 -25.87 31.27
N LEU A 83 -5.42 -25.95 30.23
CA LEU A 83 -4.73 -27.19 29.85
C LEU A 83 -3.83 -27.72 30.98
N ALA A 84 -3.16 -26.84 31.73
CA ALA A 84 -2.32 -27.23 32.86
C ALA A 84 -3.11 -27.82 34.04
N GLN A 85 -4.42 -27.60 34.11
CA GLN A 85 -5.30 -28.11 35.18
C GLN A 85 -6.08 -29.37 34.76
N LEU A 86 -6.05 -29.75 33.48
CA LEU A 86 -6.78 -30.89 32.95
C LEU A 86 -5.84 -32.07 32.68
N GLU A 87 -6.24 -33.25 33.13
CA GLU A 87 -5.63 -34.52 32.72
C GLU A 87 -5.76 -34.70 31.20
N GLU A 88 -4.78 -35.32 30.54
CA GLU A 88 -4.82 -35.57 29.09
C GLU A 88 -6.02 -36.44 28.66
N SER A 89 -6.53 -37.29 29.57
CA SER A 89 -7.71 -38.12 29.33
C SER A 89 -9.03 -37.34 29.40
N ASP A 90 -9.02 -36.09 29.85
CA ASP A 90 -10.23 -35.27 29.90
C ASP A 90 -10.70 -34.93 28.48
N GLY A 91 -11.99 -35.15 28.19
CA GLY A 91 -12.56 -34.84 26.87
C GLY A 91 -12.40 -33.38 26.46
N MET A 92 -12.30 -32.46 27.44
CA MET A 92 -12.09 -31.03 27.20
C MET A 92 -10.64 -30.68 26.87
N HIS A 93 -9.67 -31.52 27.28
CA HIS A 93 -8.24 -31.29 27.00
C HIS A 93 -7.98 -31.21 25.49
N GLY A 94 -8.54 -32.15 24.71
CA GLY A 94 -8.42 -32.15 23.25
C GLY A 94 -9.05 -30.91 22.58
N HIS A 95 -10.20 -30.46 23.08
CA HIS A 95 -10.85 -29.24 22.57
C HIS A 95 -10.02 -27.99 22.85
N LEU A 96 -9.51 -27.83 24.07
CA LEU A 96 -8.66 -26.69 24.43
C LEU A 96 -7.35 -26.67 23.64
N LYS A 97 -6.75 -27.83 23.40
CA LYS A 97 -5.56 -27.95 22.55
C LYS A 97 -5.82 -27.43 21.13
N HIS A 98 -6.94 -27.81 20.52
CA HIS A 98 -7.30 -27.30 19.20
C HIS A 98 -7.57 -25.79 19.16
N ILE A 99 -8.16 -25.23 20.23
CA ILE A 99 -8.35 -23.78 20.35
C ILE A 99 -6.99 -23.07 20.42
N ALA A 100 -6.06 -23.57 21.25
CA ALA A 100 -4.71 -23.01 21.36
C ALA A 100 -3.95 -23.08 20.03
N GLU A 101 -3.99 -24.22 19.33
CA GLU A 101 -3.41 -24.37 17.99
C GLU A 101 -4.02 -23.39 16.98
N ALA A 102 -5.34 -23.17 17.02
CA ALA A 102 -6.00 -22.21 16.15
C ALA A 102 -5.57 -20.76 16.46
N ALA A 103 -5.49 -20.40 17.74
CA ALA A 103 -5.00 -19.10 18.16
C ALA A 103 -3.54 -18.88 17.70
N LEU A 104 -2.65 -19.85 17.90
CA LEU A 104 -1.26 -19.77 17.40
C LEU A 104 -1.18 -19.57 15.88
N ARG A 105 -2.05 -20.23 15.10
CA ARG A 105 -2.13 -19.98 13.65
C ARG A 105 -2.53 -18.55 13.32
N ILE A 106 -3.45 -17.95 14.07
CA ILE A 106 -3.83 -16.55 13.87
C ILE A 106 -2.67 -15.62 14.24
N THR A 107 -1.91 -15.90 15.32
CA THR A 107 -0.69 -15.15 15.66
C THR A 107 0.28 -15.09 14.48
N GLU A 108 0.48 -16.22 13.81
CA GLU A 108 1.36 -16.31 12.65
C GLU A 108 0.85 -15.48 11.46
N ILE A 109 -0.46 -15.47 11.21
CA ILE A 109 -1.07 -14.63 10.17
C ILE A 109 -0.88 -13.14 10.50
N VAL A 110 -1.12 -12.75 11.75
CA VAL A 110 -0.96 -11.36 12.21
C VAL A 110 0.50 -10.92 12.10
N LYS A 111 1.47 -11.78 12.44
CA LYS A 111 2.89 -11.49 12.24
C LYS A 111 3.25 -11.22 10.78
N ARG A 112 2.73 -12.02 9.85
CA ARG A 112 2.95 -11.79 8.40
C ARG A 112 2.31 -10.48 7.93
N MET A 113 1.15 -10.15 8.47
CA MET A 113 0.49 -8.87 8.20
C MET A 113 1.32 -7.70 8.74
N GLN A 114 1.93 -7.83 9.92
CA GLN A 114 2.84 -6.82 10.47
C GLN A 114 4.11 -6.68 9.63
N ALA A 115 4.72 -7.79 9.19
CA ALA A 115 5.97 -7.78 8.42
C ALA A 115 5.89 -7.01 7.09
N LEU A 116 4.68 -6.65 6.64
CA LEU A 116 4.46 -5.66 5.60
C LEU A 116 4.85 -4.27 6.15
N HIS A 117 6.12 -3.89 6.00
CA HIS A 117 6.64 -2.63 6.56
C HIS A 117 7.14 -1.63 5.51
N GLU A 118 7.36 -2.04 4.25
CA GLU A 118 7.98 -1.15 3.27
C GLU A 118 7.40 -1.29 1.85
N TYR A 119 6.89 -0.18 1.32
CA TYR A 119 6.57 0.00 -0.10
C TYR A 119 7.78 0.62 -0.79
N ARG A 120 8.57 -0.18 -1.52
CA ARG A 120 9.54 0.34 -2.49
C ARG A 120 9.07 0.01 -3.89
N THR A 121 8.51 1.00 -4.56
CA THR A 121 8.38 0.94 -6.02
C THR A 121 9.74 1.20 -6.64
N ARG A 122 10.33 0.18 -7.25
CA ARG A 122 11.49 0.35 -8.14
C ARG A 122 10.99 0.70 -9.55
N PRO A 123 11.63 1.63 -10.26
CA PRO A 123 11.33 1.83 -11.68
C PRO A 123 11.71 0.57 -12.45
N TYR A 124 10.72 -0.10 -13.05
CA TYR A 124 10.93 -1.18 -14.02
C TYR A 124 10.71 -0.64 -15.44
N ALA A 125 11.41 -1.22 -16.41
CA ALA A 125 11.44 -0.76 -17.80
C ALA A 125 10.02 -0.58 -18.39
N ASN A 126 9.85 0.41 -19.27
CA ASN A 126 8.59 0.83 -19.91
C ASN A 126 7.55 1.53 -19.01
N GLY A 127 7.96 2.13 -17.89
CA GLY A 127 7.07 2.98 -17.07
C GLY A 127 6.05 2.20 -16.22
N GLN A 128 6.13 0.87 -16.21
CA GLN A 128 5.33 0.02 -15.33
C GLN A 128 6.01 -0.10 -13.96
N ARG A 129 5.24 0.16 -12.90
CA ARG A 129 5.66 0.00 -11.51
C ARG A 129 5.06 -1.32 -11.00
N ILE A 130 5.89 -2.22 -10.49
CA ILE A 130 5.44 -3.45 -9.84
C ILE A 130 5.65 -3.27 -8.33
N VAL A 131 4.63 -3.63 -7.55
CA VAL A 131 4.72 -3.66 -6.09
C VAL A 131 5.51 -4.91 -5.69
N ASP A 132 6.66 -4.70 -5.05
CA ASP A 132 7.46 -5.77 -4.46
C ASP A 132 7.00 -5.96 -3.02
N PHE A 133 6.41 -7.11 -2.72
CA PHE A 133 5.87 -7.47 -1.40
C PHE A 133 6.82 -8.36 -0.57
N ARG A 134 8.08 -8.51 -0.97
CA ARG A 134 9.02 -9.39 -0.25
C ARG A 134 9.31 -8.87 1.15
N SER A 135 9.12 -9.73 2.15
CA SER A 135 9.46 -9.46 3.55
C SER A 135 10.98 -9.44 3.76
N GLU A 136 11.46 -8.70 4.77
CA GLU A 136 12.89 -8.66 5.12
C GLU A 136 13.48 -10.05 5.45
N ASP A 137 12.65 -11.00 5.88
CA ASP A 137 13.06 -12.38 6.20
C ASP A 137 13.58 -13.17 4.99
N GLU A 138 13.16 -12.82 3.78
CA GLU A 138 13.66 -13.47 2.55
C GLU A 138 15.04 -12.93 2.12
N ARG A 139 15.44 -11.73 2.58
CA ARG A 139 16.71 -11.10 2.20
C ARG A 139 17.92 -11.64 2.96
N ARG A 140 17.75 -12.10 4.21
CA ARG A 140 18.85 -12.63 5.03
C ARG A 140 19.34 -14.01 4.62
N ARG A 141 18.69 -14.69 3.68
CA ARG A 141 19.09 -16.03 3.21
C ARG A 141 19.93 -16.03 1.93
N GLU A 142 20.15 -14.87 1.31
CA GLU A 142 20.89 -14.73 0.05
C GLU A 142 22.20 -13.91 0.19
N GLU A 143 22.58 -13.50 1.40
CA GLU A 143 23.89 -12.93 1.74
C GLU A 143 24.77 -13.95 2.47
#